data_AF-A0A931T0K3-F1
#
_entry.id   AF-A0A931T0K3-F1
#
_cell.length_a   1.000
_cell.length_b   1.000
_cell.length_c   1.000
_cell.angle_alpha   90.00
_cell.angle_beta   90.00
_cell.angle_gamma   90.00
#
_symmetry.space_group_name_H-M   'P 1'
#
loop_
_entity.id
_entity.type
_entity.pdbx_description
1 polymer ?
#
loop_
_entity_poly.entity_id
_entity_poly.type
_entity_poly.pdbx_seq_one_letter_code
_entity_poly.pdbx_strand_id
1 'polypeptide(L)'
;MLKVEGYTFDRAKREAVEAVQAALGEPAELTTALPPAEVDADLAIPCFPLAAQRRKSPPEIAGELARSVRPGPLLAGAQAAGGYLNFTLARPAFAAGVMADLIRGGDRYGTSEVGAGRTVVIDYSAPNVARQMSVGHLRSTIIGAALVNLHRHTGYRPVGDNHLGDWGTQFGTLLYAYAHWLDREAYERDPIAELLRLYVMFDEEARKDPALRERAREWSLKLERGDPEARTLWQEFVRHSLVEFQKTYDLLEVRFDHTLGESFYEDKMEEVISQARQNGVATTDGGAVIIRLDDAGITTPLILQRSDGATLYATRDLATAVYRIRTFRPAKILYVVGSDQRLHFRQLFEALKKLGHGDVGYVHVDFGLVRLPEGRMSTRRGRVVFLQEVLEEAIDRARALVDEKNPELPEAERREVARIVGVGAIKYADLSQNRVKNIVFDWDRMLALDGDSAPYLQYTYVR
;
A
#
# COMPACT_ATOMS: atom_id res chain seq x y z
N MET A 1 -30.01 4.45 -17.56
CA MET A 1 -28.98 3.76 -16.77
C MET A 1 -29.49 3.73 -15.33
N LEU A 2 -30.01 2.59 -14.87
CA LEU A 2 -30.59 2.46 -13.52
C LEU A 2 -29.49 2.70 -12.47
N LYS A 3 -29.69 3.68 -11.58
CA LYS A 3 -28.92 3.76 -10.34
C LYS A 3 -29.08 2.42 -9.63
N VAL A 4 -28.01 1.65 -9.49
CA VAL A 4 -28.05 0.38 -8.75
C VAL A 4 -28.49 0.73 -7.34
N GLU A 5 -29.65 0.22 -6.90
CA GLU A 5 -30.22 0.43 -5.55
C GLU A 5 -29.40 -0.27 -4.43
N GLY A 6 -28.08 -0.42 -4.60
CA GLY A 6 -27.20 -1.18 -3.71
C GLY A 6 -27.44 -2.70 -3.74
N TYR A 7 -26.61 -3.43 -2.99
CA TYR A 7 -26.76 -4.87 -2.79
C TYR A 7 -27.86 -5.15 -1.77
N THR A 8 -28.30 -6.41 -1.66
CA THR A 8 -29.38 -6.86 -0.76
C THR A 8 -29.13 -6.44 0.68
N PHE A 9 -27.87 -6.49 1.12
CA PHE A 9 -27.52 -6.02 2.46
C PHE A 9 -27.65 -4.50 2.62
N ASP A 10 -27.36 -3.71 1.58
CA ASP A 10 -27.60 -2.27 1.61
C ASP A 10 -29.11 -1.96 1.63
N ARG A 11 -29.91 -2.75 0.91
CA ARG A 11 -31.38 -2.65 0.96
C ARG A 11 -31.90 -2.98 2.35
N ALA A 12 -31.43 -4.05 2.98
CA ALA A 12 -31.80 -4.41 4.35
C ALA A 12 -31.44 -3.32 5.38
N LYS A 13 -30.27 -2.68 5.24
CA LYS A 13 -29.89 -1.52 6.07
C LYS A 13 -30.84 -0.34 5.89
N ARG A 14 -31.23 -0.04 4.66
CA ARG A 14 -32.19 1.05 4.38
C ARG A 14 -33.58 0.71 4.93
N GLU A 15 -34.07 -0.51 4.73
CA GLU A 15 -35.35 -0.96 5.30
C GLU A 15 -35.35 -0.80 6.83
N ALA A 16 -34.24 -1.11 7.52
CA ALA A 16 -34.14 -0.92 8.96
C ALA A 16 -34.25 0.56 9.35
N VAL A 17 -33.51 1.44 8.66
CA VAL A 17 -33.54 2.89 8.92
C VAL A 17 -34.91 3.49 8.62
N GLU A 18 -35.49 3.17 7.46
CA GLU A 18 -36.83 3.63 7.04
C GLU A 18 -37.92 3.17 8.02
N ALA A 19 -37.84 1.92 8.49
CA ALA A 19 -38.80 1.40 9.46
C ALA A 19 -38.70 2.11 10.82
N VAL A 20 -37.50 2.50 11.26
CA VAL A 20 -37.32 3.32 12.47
C VAL A 20 -37.81 4.75 12.25
N GLN A 21 -37.47 5.39 11.13
CA GLN A 21 -37.92 6.75 10.83
C GLN A 21 -39.45 6.83 10.74
N ALA A 22 -40.09 5.84 10.11
CA ALA A 22 -41.55 5.72 10.07
C ALA A 22 -42.16 5.59 11.48
N ALA A 23 -41.52 4.82 12.37
CA ALA A 23 -41.98 4.66 13.75
C ALA A 23 -41.75 5.91 14.62
N LEU A 24 -40.71 6.71 14.32
CA LEU A 24 -40.45 7.98 15.00
C LEU A 24 -41.40 9.09 14.55
N GLY A 25 -41.86 9.05 13.29
CA GLY A 25 -42.75 10.06 12.70
C GLY A 25 -42.05 11.39 12.38
N GLU A 26 -40.73 11.45 12.49
CA GLU A 26 -39.90 12.63 12.25
C GLU A 26 -38.55 12.22 11.64
N PRO A 27 -37.89 13.09 10.85
CA PRO A 27 -36.56 12.81 10.32
C PRO A 27 -35.54 12.67 11.46
N ALA A 28 -34.71 11.64 11.38
CA ALA A 28 -33.59 11.42 12.29
C ALA A 28 -32.37 10.91 11.51
N GLU A 29 -31.18 11.40 11.85
CA GLU A 29 -29.92 10.86 11.36
C GLU A 29 -29.60 9.56 12.09
N LEU A 30 -29.84 8.45 11.40
CA LEU A 30 -29.60 7.10 11.91
C LEU A 30 -28.48 6.44 11.14
N THR A 31 -27.69 5.64 11.84
CA THR A 31 -26.66 4.78 11.24
C THR A 31 -26.90 3.34 11.66
N THR A 32 -26.48 2.41 10.81
CA THR A 32 -26.51 0.97 11.11
C THR A 32 -25.13 0.51 11.56
N ALA A 33 -25.08 -0.38 12.54
CA ALA A 33 -23.87 -1.08 12.98
C ALA A 33 -24.04 -2.59 12.83
N LEU A 34 -22.92 -3.32 12.77
CA LEU A 34 -22.92 -4.77 12.94
C LEU A 34 -22.88 -5.06 14.45
N PRO A 35 -23.79 -5.90 14.97
CA PRO A 35 -23.73 -6.35 16.35
C PRO A 35 -22.44 -7.17 16.63
N PRO A 36 -21.95 -7.20 17.88
CA PRO A 36 -20.95 -8.16 18.30
C PRO A 36 -21.41 -9.61 18.08
N ALA A 37 -20.47 -10.55 17.90
CA ALA A 37 -20.77 -11.93 17.55
C ALA A 37 -21.63 -12.67 18.60
N GLU A 38 -21.55 -12.25 19.86
CA GLU A 38 -22.35 -12.77 20.97
C GLU A 38 -23.82 -12.27 20.99
N VAL A 39 -24.17 -11.30 20.16
CA VAL A 39 -25.53 -10.77 20.04
C VAL A 39 -26.23 -11.48 18.89
N ASP A 40 -27.37 -12.12 19.17
CA ASP A 40 -28.20 -12.82 18.18
C ASP A 40 -28.98 -11.83 17.30
N ALA A 41 -28.26 -11.12 16.43
CA ALA A 41 -28.80 -10.15 15.49
C ALA A 41 -27.83 -9.93 14.32
N ASP A 42 -28.35 -9.49 13.18
CA ASP A 42 -27.57 -9.24 11.97
C ASP A 42 -27.25 -7.76 11.75
N LEU A 43 -28.10 -6.86 12.26
CA LEU A 43 -27.96 -5.41 12.16
C LEU A 43 -28.39 -4.75 13.47
N ALA A 44 -27.80 -3.62 13.82
CA ALA A 44 -28.22 -2.81 14.96
C ALA A 44 -28.34 -1.33 14.56
N ILE A 45 -29.29 -0.63 15.18
CA ILE A 45 -29.38 0.83 15.17
C ILE A 45 -29.12 1.32 16.61
N PRO A 46 -28.04 2.09 16.86
CA PRO A 46 -27.79 2.72 18.14
C PRO A 46 -28.83 3.84 18.38
N CYS A 47 -29.54 3.79 19.50
CA CYS A 47 -30.54 4.81 19.86
C CYS A 47 -29.94 6.00 20.61
N PHE A 48 -28.62 6.02 20.87
CA PHE A 48 -27.95 7.12 21.58
C PHE A 48 -28.12 8.50 20.93
N PRO A 49 -28.02 8.66 19.60
CA PRO A 49 -28.24 9.95 18.95
C PRO A 49 -29.65 10.51 19.17
N LEU A 50 -30.63 9.64 19.44
CA LEU A 50 -32.03 10.02 19.65
C LEU A 50 -32.32 10.51 21.09
N ALA A 51 -31.41 10.28 22.03
CA ALA A 51 -31.64 10.56 23.45
C ALA A 51 -31.97 12.04 23.70
N ALA A 52 -31.22 12.96 23.09
CA ALA A 52 -31.42 14.39 23.24
C ALA A 52 -32.75 14.86 22.59
N GLN A 53 -33.08 14.35 21.41
CA GLN A 53 -34.30 14.70 20.68
C GLN A 53 -35.55 14.20 21.40
N ARG A 54 -35.52 12.96 21.90
CA ARG A 54 -36.67 12.31 22.53
C ARG A 54 -36.79 12.57 24.03
N ARG A 55 -35.74 13.13 24.65
CA ARG A 55 -35.62 13.34 26.10
C ARG A 55 -35.90 12.07 26.92
N LYS A 56 -35.43 10.93 26.40
CA LYS A 56 -35.58 9.60 26.99
C LYS A 56 -34.23 8.88 27.00
N SER A 57 -34.08 7.90 27.89
CA SER A 57 -32.87 7.07 27.89
C SER A 57 -32.83 6.21 26.61
N PRO A 58 -31.63 5.94 26.02
CA PRO A 58 -31.53 5.08 24.84
C PRO A 58 -32.21 3.71 24.99
N PRO A 59 -32.17 3.03 26.16
CA PRO A 59 -32.91 1.78 26.35
C PRO A 59 -34.44 1.92 26.31
N GLU A 60 -34.99 3.01 26.86
CA GLU A 60 -36.42 3.29 26.73
C GLU A 60 -36.81 3.50 25.27
N ILE A 61 -36.01 4.27 24.52
CA ILE A 61 -36.23 4.52 23.09
C ILE A 61 -36.19 3.21 22.30
N ALA A 62 -35.17 2.38 22.52
CA ALA A 62 -35.04 1.08 21.86
C ALA A 62 -36.25 0.18 22.18
N GLY A 63 -36.68 0.13 23.45
CA GLY A 63 -37.85 -0.65 23.88
C GLY A 63 -39.17 -0.18 23.26
N GLU A 64 -39.35 1.14 23.10
CA GLU A 64 -40.50 1.71 22.39
C GLU A 64 -40.48 1.34 20.90
N LEU A 65 -39.32 1.53 20.25
CA LEU A 65 -39.14 1.21 18.84
C LEU A 65 -39.34 -0.28 18.55
N ALA A 66 -38.86 -1.19 19.41
CA ALA A 66 -39.07 -2.62 19.23
C ALA A 66 -40.56 -3.02 19.18
N ARG A 67 -41.46 -2.23 19.77
CA ARG A 67 -42.91 -2.48 19.75
C ARG A 67 -43.60 -1.84 18.54
N SER A 68 -43.12 -0.67 18.10
CA SER A 68 -43.77 0.13 17.06
C SER A 68 -43.23 -0.11 15.65
N VAL A 69 -41.94 -0.45 15.52
CA VAL A 69 -41.29 -0.69 14.23
C VAL A 69 -41.93 -1.87 13.52
N ARG A 70 -42.11 -1.71 12.21
CA ARG A 70 -42.58 -2.74 11.29
C ARG A 70 -41.50 -2.94 10.24
N PRO A 71 -40.64 -3.96 10.39
CA PRO A 71 -39.53 -4.18 9.48
C PRO A 71 -40.01 -4.49 8.05
N GLY A 72 -39.18 -4.15 7.07
CA GLY A 72 -39.41 -4.48 5.67
C GLY A 72 -39.21 -5.97 5.35
N PRO A 73 -39.45 -6.40 4.10
CA PRO A 73 -39.43 -7.81 3.70
C PRO A 73 -38.07 -8.51 3.86
N LEU A 74 -36.95 -7.78 3.94
CA LEU A 74 -35.62 -8.36 4.17
C LEU A 74 -35.32 -8.58 5.66
N LEU A 75 -36.20 -8.16 6.56
CA LEU A 75 -36.02 -8.18 8.00
C LEU A 75 -37.12 -9.01 8.67
N ALA A 76 -36.75 -10.02 9.45
CA ALA A 76 -37.69 -10.89 10.13
C ALA A 76 -38.32 -10.24 11.38
N GLY A 77 -37.58 -9.34 12.03
CA GLY A 77 -38.00 -8.75 13.30
C GLY A 77 -37.02 -7.70 13.81
N ALA A 78 -37.46 -6.99 14.86
CA ALA A 78 -36.65 -6.05 15.61
C ALA A 78 -36.81 -6.30 17.11
N GLN A 79 -35.72 -6.24 17.87
CA GLN A 79 -35.69 -6.44 19.31
C GLN A 79 -34.79 -5.40 19.99
N ALA A 80 -35.19 -4.94 21.17
CA ALA A 80 -34.38 -4.02 21.95
C ALA A 80 -33.37 -4.79 22.81
N ALA A 81 -32.11 -4.35 22.80
CA ALA A 81 -31.09 -4.83 23.73
C ALA A 81 -30.22 -3.65 24.21
N GLY A 82 -30.37 -3.27 25.48
CA GLY A 82 -29.73 -2.06 26.00
C GLY A 82 -30.15 -0.83 25.19
N GLY A 83 -29.20 0.01 24.80
CA GLY A 83 -29.43 1.21 23.97
C GLY A 83 -29.50 0.98 22.45
N TYR A 84 -29.72 -0.27 22.01
CA TYR A 84 -29.72 -0.65 20.60
C TYR A 84 -31.04 -1.30 20.19
N LEU A 85 -31.49 -0.98 18.99
CA LEU A 85 -32.53 -1.73 18.29
C LEU A 85 -31.87 -2.70 17.30
N ASN A 86 -31.95 -3.99 17.61
CA ASN A 86 -31.36 -5.06 16.85
C ASN A 86 -32.36 -5.65 15.85
N PHE A 87 -31.91 -5.96 14.64
CA PHE A 87 -32.70 -6.56 13.58
C PHE A 87 -32.12 -7.91 13.17
N THR A 88 -33.01 -8.85 12.88
CA THR A 88 -32.68 -10.16 12.31
C THR A 88 -33.10 -10.18 10.85
N LEU A 89 -32.27 -10.72 9.97
CA LEU A 89 -32.58 -10.87 8.55
C LEU A 89 -33.67 -11.92 8.33
N ALA A 90 -34.58 -11.64 7.41
CA ALA A 90 -35.49 -12.65 6.88
C ALA A 90 -34.70 -13.60 5.98
N ARG A 91 -34.02 -14.60 6.58
CA ARG A 91 -33.01 -15.45 5.91
C ARG A 91 -33.42 -15.96 4.52
N PRO A 92 -34.65 -16.48 4.28
CA PRO A 92 -35.04 -16.92 2.95
C PRO A 92 -35.08 -15.79 1.91
N ALA A 93 -35.70 -14.65 2.26
CA ALA A 93 -35.80 -13.49 1.37
C ALA A 93 -34.43 -12.85 1.14
N PHE A 94 -33.61 -12.75 2.20
CA PHE A 94 -32.26 -12.24 2.13
C PHE A 94 -31.37 -13.11 1.23
N ALA A 95 -31.37 -14.44 1.42
CA ALA A 95 -30.61 -15.36 0.61
C ALA A 95 -31.04 -15.29 -0.87
N ALA A 96 -32.35 -15.27 -1.15
CA ALA A 96 -32.85 -15.10 -2.51
C ALA A 96 -32.38 -13.78 -3.15
N GLY A 97 -32.38 -12.68 -2.39
CA GLY A 97 -31.85 -11.40 -2.84
C GLY A 97 -30.35 -11.43 -3.14
N VAL A 98 -29.55 -12.04 -2.26
CA VAL A 98 -28.10 -12.19 -2.46
C VAL A 98 -27.81 -13.02 -3.71
N MET A 99 -28.53 -14.13 -3.92
CA MET A 99 -28.40 -14.93 -5.13
C MET A 99 -28.77 -14.13 -6.39
N ALA A 100 -29.83 -13.33 -6.34
CA ALA A 100 -30.21 -12.45 -7.44
C ALA A 100 -29.12 -11.39 -7.73
N ASP A 101 -28.51 -10.83 -6.69
CA ASP A 101 -27.39 -9.90 -6.85
C ASP A 101 -26.15 -10.56 -7.45
N LEU A 102 -25.82 -11.78 -7.03
CA LEU A 102 -24.72 -12.57 -7.58
C LEU A 102 -24.95 -12.86 -9.07
N ILE A 103 -26.13 -13.34 -9.46
CA ILE A 103 -26.49 -13.62 -10.86
C ILE A 103 -26.42 -12.34 -11.70
N ARG A 104 -26.96 -11.23 -11.18
CA ARG A 104 -26.95 -9.93 -11.87
C ARG A 104 -25.55 -9.35 -12.02
N GLY A 105 -24.71 -9.50 -10.99
CA GLY A 105 -23.36 -8.96 -10.93
C GLY A 105 -22.35 -9.78 -11.72
N GLY A 106 -22.49 -11.11 -11.75
CA GLY A 106 -21.48 -12.03 -12.28
C GLY A 106 -20.11 -11.74 -11.69
N ASP A 107 -19.10 -11.64 -12.55
CA ASP A 107 -17.72 -11.29 -12.16
C ASP A 107 -17.58 -9.88 -11.58
N ARG A 108 -18.60 -9.03 -11.74
CA ARG A 108 -18.66 -7.68 -11.15
C ARG A 108 -19.43 -7.63 -9.83
N TYR A 109 -19.74 -8.77 -9.22
CA TYR A 109 -20.28 -8.76 -7.87
C TYR A 109 -19.29 -8.09 -6.89
N GLY A 110 -19.82 -7.35 -5.92
CA GLY A 110 -19.03 -6.54 -4.98
C GLY A 110 -18.45 -5.23 -5.53
N THR A 111 -18.74 -4.85 -6.79
CA THR A 111 -18.34 -3.53 -7.31
C THR A 111 -19.14 -2.39 -6.66
N SER A 112 -18.60 -1.17 -6.71
CA SER A 112 -19.36 0.04 -6.36
C SER A 112 -18.98 1.21 -7.25
N GLU A 113 -19.78 2.27 -7.22
CA GLU A 113 -19.55 3.52 -7.96
C GLU A 113 -18.96 4.62 -7.07
N VAL A 114 -18.42 4.28 -5.89
CA VAL A 114 -17.87 5.25 -4.93
C VAL A 114 -16.75 6.09 -5.57
N GLY A 115 -15.94 5.47 -6.44
CA GLY A 115 -14.91 6.17 -7.18
C GLY A 115 -15.43 7.20 -8.17
N ALA A 116 -16.61 6.96 -8.77
CA ALA A 116 -17.24 7.83 -9.76
C ALA A 116 -16.29 8.26 -10.89
N GLY A 117 -15.40 7.35 -11.32
CA GLY A 117 -14.38 7.60 -12.35
C GLY A 117 -13.24 8.52 -11.94
N ARG A 118 -13.17 8.96 -10.67
CA ARG A 118 -12.09 9.81 -10.17
C ARG A 118 -10.76 9.05 -10.13
N THR A 119 -9.67 9.77 -10.32
CA THR A 119 -8.32 9.20 -10.30
C THR A 119 -7.83 9.02 -8.87
N VAL A 120 -7.16 7.89 -8.62
CA VAL A 120 -6.38 7.63 -7.39
C VAL A 120 -4.97 7.23 -7.80
N VAL A 121 -3.96 7.95 -7.30
CA VAL A 121 -2.56 7.57 -7.51
C VAL A 121 -2.12 6.68 -6.35
N ILE A 122 -1.44 5.58 -6.64
CA ILE A 122 -0.98 4.61 -5.65
C ILE A 122 0.52 4.40 -5.86
N ASP A 123 1.32 4.87 -4.92
CA ASP A 123 2.77 4.74 -4.86
C ASP A 123 3.13 3.51 -4.02
N TYR A 124 3.78 2.52 -4.64
CA TYR A 124 4.08 1.24 -4.00
C TYR A 124 5.27 0.51 -4.62
N SER A 125 5.76 -0.50 -3.90
CA SER A 125 7.01 -1.22 -4.13
C SER A 125 8.27 -0.36 -3.90
N ALA A 126 8.50 0.62 -4.76
CA ALA A 126 9.54 1.65 -4.64
C ALA A 126 10.91 1.12 -4.15
N PRO A 127 11.50 0.07 -4.77
CA PRO A 127 12.79 -0.43 -4.36
C PRO A 127 13.91 0.55 -4.69
N ASN A 128 15.00 0.49 -3.92
CA ASN A 128 16.24 1.15 -4.29
C ASN A 128 16.96 0.32 -5.35
N VAL A 129 17.39 0.96 -6.44
CA VAL A 129 18.14 0.27 -7.51
C VAL A 129 19.55 -0.11 -7.04
N ALA A 130 20.23 -0.92 -7.85
CA ALA A 130 21.54 -1.53 -7.59
C ALA A 130 21.56 -2.43 -6.34
N ARG A 131 20.40 -2.97 -5.97
CA ARG A 131 20.21 -3.98 -4.94
C ARG A 131 19.10 -4.91 -5.37
N GLN A 132 19.15 -6.16 -4.94
CA GLN A 132 18.02 -7.07 -5.07
C GLN A 132 16.89 -6.71 -4.11
N MET A 133 15.65 -7.03 -4.49
CA MET A 133 14.50 -6.87 -3.63
C MET A 133 14.58 -7.86 -2.46
N SER A 134 14.60 -7.34 -1.23
CA SER A 134 14.37 -8.16 -0.04
C SER A 134 12.89 -8.38 0.24
N VAL A 135 12.57 -9.32 1.13
CA VAL A 135 11.19 -9.57 1.62
C VAL A 135 10.54 -8.33 2.25
N GLY A 136 11.32 -7.31 2.63
CA GLY A 136 10.79 -6.04 3.10
C GLY A 136 9.96 -5.30 2.03
N HIS A 137 10.34 -5.45 0.75
CA HIS A 137 9.63 -4.84 -0.38
C HIS A 137 8.37 -5.61 -0.78
N LEU A 138 8.24 -6.88 -0.36
CA LEU A 138 7.05 -7.69 -0.65
C LEU A 138 5.79 -6.97 -0.18
N ARG A 139 5.77 -6.51 1.07
CA ARG A 139 4.59 -5.90 1.70
C ARG A 139 4.07 -4.70 0.92
N SER A 140 4.93 -3.73 0.62
CA SER A 140 4.53 -2.56 -0.17
C SER A 140 3.99 -3.00 -1.54
N THR A 141 4.68 -3.93 -2.19
CA THR A 141 4.34 -4.43 -3.53
C THR A 141 2.94 -5.07 -3.54
N ILE A 142 2.64 -5.99 -2.64
CA ILE A 142 1.37 -6.74 -2.67
C ILE A 142 0.20 -5.96 -2.07
N ILE A 143 0.44 -5.16 -1.02
CA ILE A 143 -0.58 -4.27 -0.46
C ILE A 143 -0.98 -3.23 -1.51
N GLY A 144 0.00 -2.61 -2.19
CA GLY A 144 -0.26 -1.65 -3.26
C GLY A 144 -1.02 -2.27 -4.43
N ALA A 145 -0.61 -3.45 -4.91
CA ALA A 145 -1.32 -4.16 -5.97
C ALA A 145 -2.78 -4.52 -5.57
N ALA A 146 -2.99 -4.95 -4.33
CA ALA A 146 -4.34 -5.20 -3.81
C ALA A 146 -5.18 -3.92 -3.79
N LEU A 147 -4.60 -2.79 -3.39
CA LEU A 147 -5.28 -1.49 -3.41
C LEU A 147 -5.61 -1.00 -4.82
N VAL A 148 -4.72 -1.21 -5.80
CA VAL A 148 -4.99 -0.92 -7.21
C VAL A 148 -6.23 -1.70 -7.67
N ASN A 149 -6.29 -3.00 -7.38
CA ASN A 149 -7.41 -3.85 -7.77
C ASN A 149 -8.72 -3.45 -7.06
N LEU A 150 -8.67 -3.17 -5.75
CA LEU A 150 -9.84 -2.72 -4.98
C LEU A 150 -10.38 -1.38 -5.47
N HIS A 151 -9.51 -0.41 -5.76
CA HIS A 151 -9.93 0.89 -6.27
C HIS A 151 -10.52 0.77 -7.68
N ARG A 152 -9.93 -0.07 -8.55
CA ARG A 152 -10.51 -0.39 -9.86
C ARG A 152 -11.92 -1.00 -9.74
N HIS A 153 -12.07 -1.96 -8.82
CA HIS A 153 -13.35 -2.64 -8.57
C HIS A 153 -14.42 -1.71 -7.96
N THR A 154 -14.01 -0.61 -7.34
CA THR A 154 -14.89 0.38 -6.71
C THR A 154 -15.07 1.66 -7.53
N GLY A 155 -14.81 1.58 -8.84
CA GLY A 155 -15.14 2.63 -9.80
C GLY A 155 -14.15 3.81 -9.84
N TYR A 156 -12.96 3.68 -9.24
CA TYR A 156 -11.87 4.64 -9.43
C TYR A 156 -11.06 4.31 -10.69
N ARG A 157 -10.30 5.29 -11.16
CA ARG A 157 -9.19 5.10 -12.12
C ARG A 157 -7.88 5.05 -11.34
N PRO A 158 -7.39 3.87 -10.93
CA PRO A 158 -6.10 3.79 -10.26
C PRO A 158 -4.96 4.06 -11.24
N VAL A 159 -3.94 4.77 -10.77
CA VAL A 159 -2.64 4.96 -11.42
C VAL A 159 -1.59 4.40 -10.48
N GLY A 160 -1.03 3.25 -10.81
CA GLY A 160 0.06 2.62 -10.06
C GLY A 160 1.41 3.20 -10.49
N ASP A 161 2.16 3.73 -9.53
CA ASP A 161 3.48 4.33 -9.76
C ASP A 161 4.54 3.62 -8.91
N ASN A 162 5.62 3.17 -9.55
CA ASN A 162 6.78 2.58 -8.88
C ASN A 162 7.86 3.65 -8.70
N HIS A 163 7.87 4.30 -7.52
CA HIS A 163 8.78 5.40 -7.22
C HIS A 163 10.17 4.88 -6.84
N LEU A 164 10.99 4.54 -7.84
CA LEU A 164 12.31 3.95 -7.61
C LEU A 164 13.23 4.87 -6.83
N GLY A 165 13.94 4.31 -5.85
CA GLY A 165 15.09 4.94 -5.21
C GLY A 165 16.30 4.89 -6.14
N ASP A 166 16.24 5.66 -7.23
CA ASP A 166 17.22 5.65 -8.33
C ASP A 166 18.16 6.86 -8.32
N TRP A 167 18.14 7.68 -7.26
CA TRP A 167 19.01 8.85 -7.13
C TRP A 167 19.60 9.01 -5.73
N GLY A 168 20.81 9.58 -5.63
CA GLY A 168 21.44 9.92 -4.34
C GLY A 168 22.92 9.54 -4.20
N THR A 169 23.50 9.84 -3.04
CA THR A 169 24.94 9.66 -2.77
C THR A 169 25.39 8.20 -2.79
N GLN A 170 24.47 7.25 -2.60
CA GLN A 170 24.74 5.82 -2.73
C GLN A 170 25.29 5.44 -4.12
N PHE A 171 24.95 6.20 -5.16
CA PHE A 171 25.46 5.95 -6.50
C PHE A 171 26.90 6.38 -6.69
N GLY A 172 27.36 7.45 -6.04
CA GLY A 172 28.76 7.82 -6.13
C GLY A 172 29.68 6.75 -5.55
N THR A 173 29.24 6.08 -4.48
CA THR A 173 29.90 4.87 -3.96
C THR A 173 29.99 3.78 -5.01
N LEU A 174 28.86 3.46 -5.67
CA LEU A 174 28.82 2.38 -6.64
C LEU A 174 29.60 2.71 -7.92
N LEU A 175 29.50 3.94 -8.42
CA LEU A 175 30.25 4.44 -9.57
C LEU A 175 31.76 4.39 -9.30
N TYR A 176 32.21 4.84 -8.12
CA TYR A 176 33.61 4.71 -7.73
C TYR A 176 34.03 3.24 -7.70
N ALA A 177 33.28 2.38 -7.01
CA ALA A 177 33.61 0.97 -6.88
C ALA A 177 33.67 0.27 -8.25
N TYR A 178 32.72 0.58 -9.14
CA TYR A 178 32.71 0.09 -10.52
C TYR A 178 33.93 0.56 -11.31
N ALA A 179 34.27 1.85 -11.24
CA ALA A 179 35.41 2.39 -11.97
C ALA A 179 36.76 1.79 -11.53
N HIS A 180 36.87 1.30 -10.29
CA HIS A 180 38.14 0.88 -9.70
C HIS A 180 38.27 -0.62 -9.44
N TRP A 181 37.17 -1.34 -9.20
CA TRP A 181 37.20 -2.73 -8.70
C TRP A 181 36.27 -3.70 -9.45
N LEU A 182 35.72 -3.26 -10.59
CA LEU A 182 34.87 -4.09 -11.43
C LEU A 182 35.59 -5.37 -11.85
N ASP A 183 34.93 -6.50 -11.63
CA ASP A 183 35.20 -7.72 -12.35
C ASP A 183 34.28 -7.77 -13.58
N ARG A 184 34.87 -7.56 -14.77
CA ARG A 184 34.09 -7.46 -16.01
C ARG A 184 33.43 -8.79 -16.38
N GLU A 185 34.08 -9.92 -16.15
CA GLU A 185 33.50 -11.24 -16.44
C GLU A 185 32.32 -11.53 -15.50
N ALA A 186 32.47 -11.20 -14.21
CA ALA A 186 31.37 -11.32 -13.26
C ALA A 186 30.18 -10.41 -13.61
N TYR A 187 30.46 -9.18 -14.02
CA TYR A 187 29.43 -8.21 -14.42
C TYR A 187 28.65 -8.65 -15.66
N GLU A 188 29.32 -9.19 -16.68
CA GLU A 188 28.67 -9.68 -17.90
C GLU A 188 27.77 -10.89 -17.63
N ARG A 189 28.13 -11.72 -16.64
CA ARG A 189 27.34 -12.89 -16.22
C ARG A 189 26.14 -12.51 -15.36
N ASP A 190 26.35 -11.69 -14.34
CA ASP A 190 25.32 -11.26 -13.40
C ASP A 190 25.61 -9.83 -12.91
N PRO A 191 25.09 -8.81 -13.62
CA PRO A 191 25.33 -7.41 -13.29
C PRO A 191 24.89 -7.05 -11.87
N ILE A 192 23.79 -7.61 -11.39
CA ILE A 192 23.22 -7.21 -10.09
C ILE A 192 24.01 -7.82 -8.94
N ALA A 193 24.39 -9.09 -9.05
CA ALA A 193 25.26 -9.70 -8.05
C ALA A 193 26.61 -8.97 -7.97
N GLU A 194 27.18 -8.57 -9.11
CA GLU A 194 28.43 -7.82 -9.15
C GLU A 194 28.28 -6.41 -8.57
N LEU A 195 27.23 -5.67 -8.91
CA LEU A 195 26.97 -4.34 -8.30
C LEU A 195 26.77 -4.45 -6.78
N LEU A 196 26.11 -5.51 -6.30
CA LEU A 196 25.97 -5.77 -4.88
C LEU A 196 27.32 -6.07 -4.22
N ARG A 197 28.16 -6.90 -4.86
CA ARG A 197 29.53 -7.20 -4.40
C ARG A 197 30.35 -5.91 -4.27
N LEU A 198 30.35 -5.07 -5.30
CA LEU A 198 31.04 -3.79 -5.33
C LEU A 198 30.55 -2.85 -4.21
N TYR A 199 29.24 -2.79 -3.98
CA TYR A 199 28.67 -1.99 -2.91
C TYR A 199 29.13 -2.46 -1.51
N VAL A 200 29.09 -3.77 -1.26
CA VAL A 200 29.54 -4.33 0.03
C VAL A 200 31.04 -4.14 0.22
N MET A 201 31.83 -4.42 -0.82
CA MET A 201 33.28 -4.23 -0.81
C MET A 201 33.65 -2.78 -0.51
N PHE A 202 32.96 -1.80 -1.11
CA PHE A 202 33.18 -0.39 -0.79
C PHE A 202 32.92 -0.05 0.68
N ASP A 203 31.81 -0.54 1.26
CA ASP A 203 31.50 -0.24 2.66
C ASP A 203 32.55 -0.84 3.62
N GLU A 204 33.13 -1.99 3.27
CA GLU A 204 34.22 -2.61 4.03
C GLU A 204 35.54 -1.83 3.90
N GLU A 205 35.94 -1.48 2.68
CA GLU A 205 37.17 -0.72 2.43
C GLU A 205 37.07 0.70 2.99
N ALA A 206 35.92 1.37 2.89
CA ALA A 206 35.71 2.71 3.43
C ALA A 206 35.71 2.78 4.97
N ARG A 207 35.65 1.63 5.67
CA ARG A 207 35.89 1.56 7.12
C ARG A 207 37.38 1.56 7.44
N LYS A 208 38.22 1.04 6.53
CA LYS A 208 39.67 0.99 6.66
C LYS A 208 40.31 2.30 6.18
N ASP A 209 39.80 2.86 5.09
CA ASP A 209 40.22 4.13 4.50
C ASP A 209 39.04 5.12 4.39
N PRO A 210 38.92 6.07 5.35
CA PRO A 210 37.88 7.10 5.31
C PRO A 210 37.94 8.00 4.07
N ALA A 211 39.10 8.15 3.40
CA ALA A 211 39.26 9.01 2.23
C ALA A 211 38.44 8.50 1.02
N LEU A 212 38.14 7.20 0.96
CA LEU A 212 37.26 6.62 -0.06
C LEU A 212 35.88 7.28 -0.10
N ARG A 213 35.37 7.74 1.05
CA ARG A 213 34.07 8.42 1.11
C ARG A 213 34.08 9.77 0.40
N GLU A 214 35.19 10.50 0.48
CA GLU A 214 35.32 11.77 -0.24
C GLU A 214 35.42 11.52 -1.75
N ARG A 215 36.15 10.48 -2.19
CA ARG A 215 36.19 10.09 -3.61
C ARG A 215 34.83 9.65 -4.15
N ALA A 216 34.04 8.91 -3.36
CA ALA A 216 32.67 8.58 -3.73
C ALA A 216 31.76 9.81 -3.80
N ARG A 217 32.00 10.84 -2.98
CA ARG A 217 31.29 12.13 -3.11
C ARG A 217 31.65 12.85 -4.40
N GLU A 218 32.91 12.80 -4.83
CA GLU A 218 33.32 13.36 -6.13
C GLU A 218 32.55 12.71 -7.29
N TRP A 219 32.37 11.39 -7.26
CA TRP A 219 31.53 10.68 -8.24
C TRP A 219 30.05 11.04 -8.15
N SER A 220 29.51 11.24 -6.94
CA SER A 220 28.13 11.74 -6.77
C SER A 220 27.97 13.12 -7.41
N LEU A 221 28.94 14.01 -7.19
CA LEU A 221 28.93 15.36 -7.74
C LEU A 221 29.08 15.35 -9.27
N LYS A 222 29.90 14.45 -9.83
CA LYS A 222 29.96 14.23 -11.29
C LYS A 222 28.60 13.86 -11.85
N LEU A 223 27.91 12.90 -11.21
CA LEU A 223 26.57 12.46 -11.62
C LEU A 223 25.56 13.63 -11.59
N GLU A 224 25.51 14.38 -10.49
CA GLU A 224 24.65 15.56 -10.33
C GLU A 224 24.94 16.64 -11.38
N ARG A 225 26.22 16.88 -11.72
CA ARG A 225 26.64 17.85 -12.74
C ARG A 225 26.40 17.39 -14.18
N GLY A 226 25.83 16.21 -14.38
CA GLY A 226 25.53 15.68 -15.72
C GLY A 226 26.75 15.19 -16.47
N ASP A 227 27.81 14.76 -15.77
CA ASP A 227 28.97 14.15 -16.39
C ASP A 227 28.55 12.95 -17.27
N PRO A 228 28.94 12.89 -18.56
CA PRO A 228 28.45 11.87 -19.48
C PRO A 228 28.81 10.45 -19.08
N GLU A 229 30.01 10.23 -18.51
CA GLU A 229 30.46 8.91 -18.06
C GLU A 229 29.62 8.45 -16.86
N ALA A 230 29.51 9.30 -15.83
CA ALA A 230 28.74 8.99 -14.65
C ALA A 230 27.25 8.74 -14.97
N ARG A 231 26.63 9.57 -15.83
CA ARG A 231 25.23 9.42 -16.24
C ARG A 231 25.01 8.13 -17.04
N THR A 232 25.94 7.76 -17.93
CA THR A 232 25.83 6.52 -18.71
C THR A 232 25.88 5.29 -17.82
N LEU A 233 26.86 5.21 -16.91
CA LEU A 233 26.98 4.10 -15.96
C LEU A 233 25.77 4.03 -15.02
N TRP A 234 25.32 5.17 -14.51
CA TRP A 234 24.13 5.23 -13.66
C TRP A 234 22.88 4.69 -14.38
N GLN A 235 22.62 5.12 -15.63
CA GLN A 235 21.50 4.62 -16.43
C GLN A 235 21.59 3.12 -16.66
N GLU A 236 22.80 2.60 -16.89
CA GLU A 236 23.04 1.18 -17.02
C GLU A 236 22.67 0.41 -15.73
N PHE A 237 23.08 0.91 -14.56
CA PHE A 237 22.75 0.29 -13.27
C PHE A 237 21.24 0.29 -13.01
N VAL A 238 20.56 1.39 -13.33
CA VAL A 238 19.09 1.49 -13.23
C VAL A 238 18.43 0.45 -14.13
N ARG A 239 18.87 0.35 -15.40
CA ARG A 239 18.31 -0.60 -16.37
C ARG A 239 18.49 -2.06 -15.93
N HIS A 240 19.68 -2.45 -15.47
CA HIS A 240 19.91 -3.81 -14.96
C HIS A 240 19.02 -4.10 -13.75
N SER A 241 18.85 -3.12 -12.86
CA SER A 241 18.01 -3.28 -11.66
C SER A 241 16.54 -3.47 -12.05
N LEU A 242 16.06 -2.70 -13.03
CA LEU A 242 14.70 -2.84 -13.56
C LEU A 242 14.43 -4.22 -14.14
N VAL A 243 15.38 -4.77 -14.93
CA VAL A 243 15.26 -6.14 -15.47
C VAL A 243 15.14 -7.16 -14.34
N GLU A 244 15.93 -7.02 -13.29
CA GLU A 244 15.88 -7.91 -12.13
C GLU A 244 14.57 -7.77 -11.33
N PHE A 245 14.11 -6.55 -11.09
CA PHE A 245 12.84 -6.30 -10.42
C PHE A 245 11.66 -6.86 -11.22
N GLN A 246 11.71 -6.75 -12.54
CA GLN A 246 10.63 -7.24 -13.41
C GLN A 246 10.40 -8.75 -13.24
N LYS A 247 11.46 -9.56 -13.06
CA LYS A 247 11.31 -11.00 -12.78
C LYS A 247 10.43 -11.25 -11.54
N THR A 248 10.68 -10.48 -10.48
CA THR A 248 9.90 -10.58 -9.22
C THR A 248 8.47 -10.07 -9.41
N TYR A 249 8.28 -8.97 -10.14
CA TYR A 249 6.94 -8.43 -10.42
C TYR A 249 6.10 -9.35 -11.31
N ASP A 250 6.70 -10.00 -12.30
CA ASP A 250 6.04 -10.97 -13.17
C ASP A 250 5.58 -12.18 -12.37
N LEU A 251 6.43 -12.72 -11.48
CA LEU A 251 6.05 -13.81 -10.58
C LEU A 251 4.88 -13.42 -9.68
N LEU A 252 4.88 -12.20 -9.13
CA LEU A 252 3.81 -11.69 -8.26
C LEU A 252 2.54 -11.25 -9.01
N GLU A 253 2.58 -11.22 -10.34
CA GLU A 253 1.55 -10.67 -11.22
C GLU A 253 1.21 -9.21 -10.91
N VAL A 254 2.25 -8.40 -10.71
CA VAL A 254 2.15 -6.97 -10.36
C VAL A 254 2.54 -6.13 -11.55
N ARG A 255 1.75 -5.08 -11.83
CA ARG A 255 1.97 -4.16 -12.95
C ARG A 255 1.85 -2.72 -12.49
N PHE A 256 2.67 -1.85 -13.08
CA PHE A 256 2.65 -0.43 -12.83
C PHE A 256 2.27 0.32 -14.11
N ASP A 257 1.54 1.42 -13.98
CA ASP A 257 1.28 2.34 -15.09
C ASP A 257 2.51 3.21 -15.37
N HIS A 258 3.25 3.53 -14.30
CA HIS A 258 4.45 4.35 -14.35
C HIS A 258 5.57 3.79 -13.47
N THR A 259 6.81 4.07 -13.84
CA THR A 259 8.01 3.77 -13.06
C THR A 259 8.86 5.01 -13.06
N LEU A 260 8.44 6.00 -12.26
CA LEU A 260 9.09 7.31 -12.17
C LEU A 260 9.95 7.34 -10.91
N GLY A 261 11.26 7.14 -11.10
CA GLY A 261 12.23 7.21 -10.02
C GLY A 261 12.44 8.63 -9.48
N GLU A 262 13.12 8.70 -8.35
CA GLU A 262 13.60 9.93 -7.73
C GLU A 262 14.33 10.88 -8.71
N SER A 263 15.08 10.31 -9.66
CA SER A 263 15.83 11.04 -10.69
C SER A 263 14.93 11.84 -11.65
N PHE A 264 13.71 11.38 -11.93
CA PHE A 264 12.77 12.04 -12.84
C PHE A 264 12.32 13.42 -12.35
N TYR A 265 12.43 13.66 -11.04
CA TYR A 265 12.00 14.88 -10.37
C TYR A 265 13.14 15.86 -10.10
N GLU A 266 14.38 15.54 -10.52
CA GLU A 266 15.57 16.35 -10.27
C GLU A 266 15.39 17.82 -10.72
N ASP A 267 14.87 18.01 -11.93
CA ASP A 267 14.63 19.29 -12.59
C ASP A 267 13.39 20.05 -12.07
N LYS A 268 12.57 19.43 -11.23
CA LYS A 268 11.29 19.99 -10.72
C LYS A 268 11.40 20.52 -9.29
N MET A 269 12.49 20.20 -8.59
CA MET A 269 12.68 20.58 -7.18
C MET A 269 12.78 22.10 -6.98
N GLU A 270 13.52 22.80 -7.84
CA GLU A 270 13.74 24.25 -7.70
C GLU A 270 12.43 25.05 -7.87
N GLU A 271 11.57 24.60 -8.78
CA GLU A 271 10.26 25.21 -9.02
C GLU A 271 9.41 25.18 -7.74
N VAL A 272 9.41 24.04 -7.05
CA VAL A 272 8.64 23.84 -5.81
C VAL A 272 9.19 24.67 -4.66
N ILE A 273 10.52 24.76 -4.51
CA ILE A 273 11.14 25.63 -3.50
C ILE A 273 10.76 27.10 -3.77
N SER A 274 10.86 27.53 -5.03
CA SER A 274 10.52 28.88 -5.46
C SER A 274 9.07 29.22 -5.18
N GLN A 275 8.14 28.32 -5.51
CA GLN A 275 6.71 28.49 -5.22
C GLN A 275 6.44 28.56 -3.72
N ALA A 276 7.07 27.70 -2.93
CA ALA A 276 6.92 27.72 -1.48
C ALA A 276 7.37 29.05 -0.87
N ARG A 277 8.48 29.62 -1.36
CA ARG A 277 8.96 30.96 -0.94
C ARG A 277 8.03 32.08 -1.38
N GLN A 278 7.62 32.09 -2.65
CA GLN A 278 6.75 33.14 -3.21
C GLN A 278 5.38 33.18 -2.53
N ASN A 279 4.84 32.03 -2.15
CA ASN A 279 3.56 31.91 -1.45
C ASN A 279 3.68 32.19 0.06
N GLY A 280 4.87 32.53 0.57
CA GLY A 280 5.11 32.77 2.00
C GLY A 280 5.01 31.52 2.87
N VAL A 281 5.02 30.33 2.28
CA VAL A 281 4.91 29.03 2.97
C VAL A 281 6.27 28.57 3.51
N ALA A 282 7.34 28.79 2.75
CA ALA A 282 8.69 28.49 3.16
C ALA A 282 9.44 29.74 3.65
N THR A 283 10.22 29.58 4.70
CA THR A 283 11.08 30.62 5.28
C THR A 283 12.53 30.14 5.38
N THR A 284 13.46 31.08 5.51
CA THR A 284 14.87 30.77 5.76
C THR A 284 15.14 30.80 7.26
N ASP A 285 15.72 29.73 7.80
CA ASP A 285 16.09 29.60 9.20
C ASP A 285 17.45 28.87 9.31
N GLY A 286 18.41 29.48 10.01
CA GLY A 286 19.78 28.96 10.09
C GLY A 286 20.46 28.75 8.73
N GLY A 287 20.05 29.51 7.71
CA GLY A 287 20.50 29.35 6.32
C GLY A 287 19.79 28.24 5.53
N ALA A 288 19.00 27.38 6.18
CA ALA A 288 18.18 26.37 5.54
C ALA A 288 16.81 26.91 5.12
N VAL A 289 16.22 26.36 4.08
CA VAL A 289 14.84 26.65 3.66
C VAL A 289 13.92 25.61 4.27
N ILE A 290 12.92 26.08 5.02
CA ILE A 290 12.03 25.21 5.79
C ILE A 290 10.56 25.60 5.65
N ILE A 291 9.66 24.63 5.83
CA ILE A 291 8.22 24.86 6.06
C ILE A 291 7.92 24.57 7.53
N ARG A 292 7.38 25.57 8.24
CA ARG A 292 6.93 25.45 9.63
C ARG A 292 5.55 24.77 9.68
N LEU A 293 5.38 23.86 10.64
CA LEU A 293 4.21 22.99 10.76
C LEU A 293 3.61 22.99 12.17
N ASP A 294 3.98 23.98 12.99
CA ASP A 294 3.56 24.11 14.39
C ASP A 294 2.04 24.23 14.53
N ASP A 295 1.38 24.88 13.59
CA ASP A 295 -0.08 25.03 13.50
C ASP A 295 -0.81 23.70 13.23
N ALA A 296 -0.11 22.70 12.68
CA ALA A 296 -0.59 21.33 12.53
C ALA A 296 -0.19 20.40 13.70
N GLY A 297 0.37 20.96 14.78
CA GLY A 297 0.84 20.21 15.95
C GLY A 297 2.12 19.41 15.69
N ILE A 298 2.92 19.78 14.69
CA ILE A 298 4.21 19.15 14.37
C ILE A 298 5.32 20.16 14.67
N THR A 299 6.09 19.90 15.72
CA THR A 299 7.15 20.80 16.20
C THR A 299 8.41 20.79 15.34
N THR A 300 8.60 19.74 14.53
CA THR A 300 9.75 19.64 13.61
C THR A 300 9.37 20.20 12.24
N PRO A 301 10.13 21.18 11.71
CA PRO A 301 9.85 21.70 10.38
C PRO A 301 10.19 20.68 9.29
N LEU A 302 9.60 20.85 8.10
CA LEU A 302 10.03 20.15 6.91
C LEU A 302 11.16 20.95 6.24
N ILE A 303 12.36 20.38 6.19
CA ILE A 303 13.53 21.04 5.59
C ILE A 303 13.54 20.74 4.09
N LEU A 304 13.48 21.79 3.27
CA LEU A 304 13.51 21.68 1.82
C LEU A 304 14.94 21.76 1.27
N GLN A 305 15.72 22.70 1.79
CA GLN A 305 17.08 22.96 1.34
C GLN A 305 17.97 23.24 2.54
N ARG A 306 19.16 22.64 2.57
CA ARG A 306 20.17 22.91 3.58
C ARG A 306 20.86 24.26 3.37
N SER A 307 21.65 24.69 4.35
CA SER A 307 22.44 25.93 4.29
C SER A 307 23.53 25.94 3.22
N ASP A 308 23.98 24.76 2.76
CA ASP A 308 24.91 24.59 1.64
C ASP A 308 24.20 24.53 0.27
N GLY A 309 22.89 24.74 0.23
CA GLY A 309 22.08 24.71 -0.99
C GLY A 309 21.65 23.32 -1.44
N ALA A 310 22.11 22.25 -0.78
CA ALA A 310 21.73 20.89 -1.14
C ALA A 310 20.25 20.61 -0.82
N THR A 311 19.53 20.03 -1.78
CA THR A 311 18.14 19.60 -1.59
C THR A 311 18.08 18.28 -0.82
N LEU A 312 16.96 18.04 -0.13
CA LEU A 312 16.71 16.82 0.64
C LEU A 312 15.60 15.99 0.00
N TYR A 313 15.47 14.74 0.47
CA TYR A 313 14.39 13.82 0.09
C TYR A 313 13.00 14.45 0.21
N ALA A 314 12.77 15.29 1.22
CA ALA A 314 11.52 16.02 1.39
C ALA A 314 11.14 16.93 0.21
N THR A 315 12.11 17.62 -0.40
CA THR A 315 11.86 18.47 -1.57
C THR A 315 11.52 17.64 -2.78
N ARG A 316 12.20 16.50 -2.94
CA ARG A 316 11.91 15.56 -4.01
C ARG A 316 10.51 15.00 -3.89
N ASP A 317 10.12 14.50 -2.72
CA ASP A 317 8.77 14.01 -2.47
C ASP A 317 7.69 15.07 -2.68
N LEU A 318 8.00 16.33 -2.34
CA LEU A 318 7.10 17.44 -2.60
C LEU A 318 6.96 17.70 -4.10
N ALA A 319 8.05 17.66 -4.86
CA ALA A 319 8.03 17.74 -6.32
C ALA A 319 7.29 16.55 -6.97
N THR A 320 7.50 15.34 -6.45
CA THR A 320 6.78 14.13 -6.85
C THR A 320 5.27 14.30 -6.68
N ALA A 321 4.83 14.75 -5.50
CA ALA A 321 3.43 14.98 -5.22
C ALA A 321 2.83 16.09 -6.11
N VAL A 322 3.51 17.23 -6.26
CA VAL A 322 3.05 18.33 -7.13
C VAL A 322 2.94 17.88 -8.58
N TYR A 323 3.91 17.12 -9.09
CA TYR A 323 3.83 16.53 -10.42
C TYR A 323 2.63 15.60 -10.56
N ARG A 324 2.42 14.67 -9.61
CA ARG A 324 1.27 13.75 -9.63
C ARG A 324 -0.06 14.50 -9.63
N ILE A 325 -0.17 15.59 -8.86
CA ILE A 325 -1.37 16.42 -8.80
C ILE A 325 -1.65 17.08 -10.15
N ARG A 326 -0.64 17.69 -10.76
CA ARG A 326 -0.78 18.39 -12.06
C ARG A 326 -1.07 17.43 -13.20
N THR A 327 -0.36 16.30 -13.24
CA THR A 327 -0.44 15.32 -14.33
C THR A 327 -1.71 14.48 -14.26
N PHE A 328 -2.01 13.92 -13.09
CA PHE A 328 -3.09 12.93 -12.95
C PHE A 328 -4.41 13.50 -12.42
N ARG A 329 -4.38 14.74 -11.88
CA ARG A 329 -5.53 15.40 -11.24
C ARG A 329 -6.29 14.44 -10.29
N PRO A 330 -5.61 13.81 -9.32
CA PRO A 330 -6.19 12.77 -8.49
C PRO A 330 -7.12 13.34 -7.43
N ALA A 331 -8.14 12.58 -7.08
CA ALA A 331 -8.91 12.83 -5.86
C ALA A 331 -8.15 12.36 -4.62
N LYS A 332 -7.26 11.36 -4.77
CA LYS A 332 -6.46 10.80 -3.68
C LYS A 332 -5.07 10.35 -4.15
N ILE A 333 -4.09 10.45 -3.27
CA ILE A 333 -2.76 9.86 -3.44
C ILE A 333 -2.47 8.98 -2.22
N LEU A 334 -2.25 7.70 -2.47
CA LEU A 334 -1.92 6.68 -1.47
C LEU A 334 -0.43 6.37 -1.54
N TYR A 335 0.25 6.47 -0.42
CA TYR A 335 1.66 6.13 -0.26
C TYR A 335 1.76 4.84 0.55
N VAL A 336 2.12 3.73 -0.10
CA VAL A 336 2.24 2.41 0.54
C VAL A 336 3.67 2.23 1.03
N VAL A 337 3.96 2.77 2.21
CA VAL A 337 5.33 2.89 2.73
C VAL A 337 5.41 2.43 4.19
N GLY A 338 6.56 1.89 4.60
CA GLY A 338 6.77 1.40 5.97
C GLY A 338 6.42 2.42 7.07
N SER A 339 6.01 1.91 8.23
CA SER A 339 5.56 2.74 9.36
C SER A 339 6.66 3.61 9.99
N ASP A 340 7.92 3.36 9.67
CA ASP A 340 9.05 4.19 10.10
C ASP A 340 9.05 5.59 9.46
N GLN A 341 8.29 5.81 8.38
CA GLN A 341 8.18 7.10 7.70
C GLN A 341 6.94 7.92 8.08
N ARG A 342 6.20 7.55 9.13
CA ARG A 342 4.95 8.23 9.54
C ARG A 342 5.12 9.74 9.77
N LEU A 343 6.20 10.16 10.43
CA LEU A 343 6.43 11.59 10.67
C LEU A 343 6.65 12.34 9.36
N HIS A 344 7.47 11.79 8.47
CA HIS A 344 7.76 12.37 7.16
C HIS A 344 6.48 12.57 6.33
N PHE A 345 5.64 11.54 6.18
CA PHE A 345 4.39 11.69 5.42
C PHE A 345 3.40 12.67 6.07
N ARG A 346 3.33 12.72 7.40
CA ARG A 346 2.56 13.76 8.09
C ARG A 346 3.08 15.16 7.74
N GLN A 347 4.39 15.38 7.77
CA GLN A 347 4.98 16.66 7.39
C GLN A 347 4.73 17.01 5.93
N LEU A 348 4.90 16.04 5.01
CA LEU A 348 4.67 16.20 3.58
C LEU A 348 3.21 16.61 3.28
N PHE A 349 2.23 15.93 3.89
CA PHE A 349 0.82 16.22 3.63
C PHE A 349 0.41 17.59 4.14
N GLU A 350 0.91 18.02 5.30
CA GLU A 350 0.66 19.37 5.81
C GLU A 350 1.36 20.45 4.96
N ALA A 351 2.58 20.17 4.47
CA ALA A 351 3.26 21.06 3.53
C ALA A 351 2.47 21.22 2.22
N LEU A 352 1.94 20.13 1.66
CA LEU A 352 1.11 20.16 0.45
C LEU A 352 -0.17 20.98 0.64
N LYS A 353 -0.84 20.85 1.80
CA LYS A 353 -2.01 21.68 2.13
C LYS A 353 -1.65 23.17 2.18
N LYS A 354 -0.55 23.53 2.84
CA LYS A 354 -0.07 24.92 2.91
C LYS A 354 0.27 25.50 1.54
N LEU A 355 0.71 24.66 0.60
CA LEU A 355 0.99 25.05 -0.79
C LEU A 355 -0.26 25.17 -1.67
N GLY A 356 -1.46 25.03 -1.09
CA GLY A 356 -2.72 25.17 -1.83
C GLY A 356 -3.23 23.86 -2.43
N HIS A 357 -2.68 22.71 -2.06
CA HIS A 357 -3.11 21.39 -2.55
C HIS A 357 -3.94 20.62 -1.51
N GLY A 358 -4.80 21.33 -0.77
CA GLY A 358 -5.63 20.74 0.28
C GLY A 358 -6.83 19.91 -0.19
N ASP A 359 -7.25 20.08 -1.45
CA ASP A 359 -8.41 19.38 -2.03
C ASP A 359 -8.14 17.90 -2.38
N VAL A 360 -6.88 17.47 -2.34
CA VAL A 360 -6.45 16.10 -2.62
C VAL A 360 -6.37 15.31 -1.33
N GLY A 361 -6.97 14.11 -1.30
CA GLY A 361 -6.88 13.21 -0.16
C GLY A 361 -5.55 12.47 -0.10
N TYR A 362 -4.64 12.85 0.78
CA TYR A 362 -3.38 12.14 1.00
C TYR A 362 -3.52 11.06 2.07
N VAL A 363 -3.02 9.85 1.79
CA VAL A 363 -3.10 8.72 2.71
C VAL A 363 -1.75 8.02 2.79
N HIS A 364 -1.18 7.95 3.99
CA HIS A 364 -0.07 7.04 4.27
C HIS A 364 -0.66 5.66 4.61
N VAL A 365 -0.59 4.74 3.64
CA VAL A 365 -0.94 3.34 3.85
C VAL A 365 0.27 2.66 4.47
N ASP A 366 0.41 2.86 5.77
CA ASP A 366 1.58 2.38 6.49
C ASP A 366 1.55 0.87 6.74
N PHE A 367 2.70 0.23 6.86
CA PHE A 367 2.78 -1.17 7.25
C PHE A 367 3.96 -1.44 8.17
N GLY A 368 3.81 -2.45 9.03
CA GLY A 368 4.86 -2.89 9.93
C GLY A 368 6.00 -3.58 9.16
N LEU A 369 7.19 -3.54 9.72
CA LEU A 369 8.38 -4.07 9.05
C LEU A 369 8.45 -5.61 9.16
N VAL A 370 9.03 -6.22 8.13
CA VAL A 370 9.47 -7.62 8.18
C VAL A 370 10.78 -7.70 8.96
N ARG A 371 10.84 -8.58 9.96
CA ARG A 371 12.01 -8.82 10.81
C ARG A 371 12.44 -10.27 10.70
N LEU A 372 13.73 -10.54 10.87
CA LEU A 372 14.24 -11.90 11.07
C LEU A 372 14.18 -12.24 12.57
N PRO A 373 14.23 -13.53 12.96
CA PRO A 373 14.34 -13.93 14.37
C PRO A 373 15.51 -13.23 15.10
N GLU A 374 16.63 -13.00 14.40
CA GLU A 374 17.84 -12.35 14.92
C GLU A 374 17.78 -10.80 14.87
N GLY A 375 16.63 -10.23 14.47
CA GLY A 375 16.38 -8.80 14.45
C GLY A 375 16.16 -8.20 13.05
N ARG A 376 16.51 -6.92 12.86
CA ARG A 376 16.25 -6.20 11.60
C ARG A 376 17.15 -6.72 10.46
N MET A 377 16.56 -6.89 9.27
CA MET A 377 17.31 -7.18 8.05
C MET A 377 18.39 -6.13 7.77
N SER A 378 19.54 -6.56 7.25
CA SER A 378 20.67 -5.69 6.93
C SER A 378 21.59 -6.32 5.87
N THR A 379 21.63 -5.72 4.68
CA THR A 379 22.52 -6.14 3.58
C THR A 379 23.99 -6.06 3.99
N ARG A 380 24.36 -5.01 4.74
CA ARG A 380 25.74 -4.77 5.23
C ARG A 380 26.22 -5.78 6.27
N ARG A 381 25.32 -6.57 6.85
CA ARG A 381 25.65 -7.63 7.82
C ARG A 381 25.31 -9.03 7.29
N GLY A 382 25.02 -9.16 5.99
CA GLY A 382 24.61 -10.44 5.37
C GLY A 382 23.27 -11.00 5.85
N ARG A 383 22.46 -10.21 6.57
CA ARG A 383 21.17 -10.64 7.14
C ARG A 383 20.03 -10.16 6.25
N VAL A 384 19.98 -10.64 5.01
CA VAL A 384 18.93 -10.32 4.05
C VAL A 384 18.40 -11.61 3.48
N VAL A 385 17.08 -11.67 3.36
CA VAL A 385 16.40 -12.71 2.62
C VAL A 385 15.87 -12.04 1.36
N PHE A 386 16.25 -12.57 0.19
CA PHE A 386 15.82 -12.02 -1.08
C PHE A 386 14.42 -12.51 -1.42
N LEU A 387 13.63 -11.64 -2.01
CA LEU A 387 12.23 -11.93 -2.28
C LEU A 387 12.08 -13.02 -3.35
N GLN A 388 12.94 -13.00 -4.36
CA GLN A 388 12.92 -14.01 -5.41
C GLN A 388 13.16 -15.42 -4.85
N GLU A 389 14.17 -15.59 -3.99
CA GLU A 389 14.46 -16.87 -3.33
C GLU A 389 13.26 -17.38 -2.51
N VAL A 390 12.54 -16.49 -1.83
CA VAL A 390 11.33 -16.84 -1.07
C VAL A 390 10.21 -17.32 -1.98
N LEU A 391 10.03 -16.67 -3.13
CA LEU A 391 9.02 -17.06 -4.11
C LEU A 391 9.37 -18.39 -4.77
N GLU A 392 10.62 -18.59 -5.16
CA GLU A 392 11.10 -19.83 -5.76
C GLU A 392 10.95 -21.02 -4.81
N GLU A 393 11.39 -20.88 -3.55
CA GLU A 393 11.19 -21.91 -2.52
C GLU A 393 9.70 -22.19 -2.28
N ALA A 394 8.83 -21.17 -2.31
CA ALA A 394 7.39 -21.36 -2.18
C ALA A 394 6.80 -22.20 -3.32
N ILE A 395 7.27 -21.94 -4.54
CA ILE A 395 6.86 -22.66 -5.75
C ILE A 395 7.36 -24.11 -5.68
N ASP A 396 8.60 -24.34 -5.24
CA ASP A 396 9.19 -25.68 -5.13
C ASP A 396 8.46 -26.53 -4.07
N ARG A 397 8.11 -25.96 -2.92
CA ARG A 397 7.29 -26.67 -1.91
C ARG A 397 5.89 -26.97 -2.42
N ALA A 398 5.24 -26.01 -3.07
CA ALA A 398 3.95 -26.23 -3.71
C ALA A 398 4.04 -27.33 -4.78
N ARG A 399 5.15 -27.37 -5.52
CA ARG A 399 5.42 -28.35 -6.56
C ARG A 399 5.50 -29.77 -6.01
N ALA A 400 6.24 -29.96 -4.91
CA ALA A 400 6.33 -31.27 -4.26
C ALA A 400 4.95 -31.83 -3.89
N LEU A 401 4.04 -30.99 -3.40
CA LEU A 401 2.68 -31.39 -3.04
C LEU A 401 1.78 -31.65 -4.25
N VAL A 402 1.94 -30.89 -5.33
CA VAL A 402 1.23 -31.14 -6.59
C VAL A 402 1.66 -32.48 -7.18
N ASP A 403 2.96 -32.77 -7.18
CA ASP A 403 3.51 -34.03 -7.68
C ASP A 403 3.05 -35.22 -6.82
N GLU A 404 2.91 -35.06 -5.50
CA GLU A 404 2.38 -36.10 -4.61
C GLU A 404 0.87 -36.35 -4.84
N LYS A 405 0.07 -35.29 -4.88
CA LYS A 405 -1.40 -35.40 -4.90
C LYS A 405 -1.98 -35.64 -6.29
N ASN A 406 -1.31 -35.14 -7.32
CA ASN A 406 -1.80 -35.19 -8.70
C ASN A 406 -0.67 -35.61 -9.68
N PRO A 407 -0.06 -36.78 -9.48
CA PRO A 407 1.09 -37.23 -10.28
C PRO A 407 0.74 -37.41 -11.77
N GLU A 408 -0.53 -37.67 -12.08
CA GLU A 408 -1.02 -37.90 -13.44
C GLU A 408 -1.13 -36.61 -14.28
N LEU A 409 -1.06 -35.42 -13.67
CA LEU A 409 -1.12 -34.17 -14.40
C LEU A 409 0.12 -34.00 -15.30
N PRO A 410 -0.02 -33.42 -16.51
CA PRO A 410 1.12 -33.09 -17.35
C PRO A 410 2.11 -32.18 -16.64
N GLU A 411 3.40 -32.36 -16.93
CA GLU A 411 4.50 -31.60 -16.31
C GLU A 411 4.32 -30.07 -16.40
N ALA A 412 3.82 -29.57 -17.53
CA ALA A 412 3.56 -28.15 -17.71
C ALA A 412 2.43 -27.64 -16.80
N GLU A 413 1.38 -28.42 -16.61
CA GLU A 413 0.26 -28.08 -15.71
C GLU A 413 0.70 -28.14 -14.26
N ARG A 414 1.49 -29.15 -13.86
CA ARG A 414 2.03 -29.24 -12.50
C ARG A 414 2.90 -28.04 -12.14
N ARG A 415 3.73 -27.56 -13.08
CA ARG A 415 4.51 -26.31 -12.89
C ARG A 415 3.61 -25.11 -12.69
N GLU A 416 2.57 -24.95 -13.51
CA GLU A 416 1.69 -23.79 -13.42
C GLU A 416 0.86 -23.80 -12.13
N VAL A 417 0.32 -24.95 -11.73
CA VAL A 417 -0.39 -25.11 -10.45
C VAL A 417 0.54 -24.79 -9.29
N ALA A 418 1.78 -25.31 -9.29
CA ALA A 418 2.77 -25.00 -8.27
C ALA A 418 3.07 -23.50 -8.18
N ARG A 419 3.20 -22.82 -9.33
CA ARG A 419 3.38 -21.37 -9.40
C ARG A 419 2.21 -20.61 -8.76
N ILE A 420 0.98 -20.94 -9.16
CA ILE A 420 -0.24 -20.31 -8.64
C ILE A 420 -0.39 -20.53 -7.13
N VAL A 421 -0.13 -21.74 -6.65
CA VAL A 421 -0.27 -22.12 -5.24
C VAL A 421 0.82 -21.46 -4.39
N GLY A 422 2.10 -21.56 -4.80
CA GLY A 422 3.24 -21.00 -4.06
C GLY A 422 3.19 -19.48 -3.96
N VAL A 423 2.97 -18.79 -5.09
CA VAL A 423 2.85 -17.32 -5.10
C VAL A 423 1.60 -16.88 -4.34
N GLY A 424 0.48 -17.60 -4.51
CA GLY A 424 -0.76 -17.35 -3.79
C GLY A 424 -0.56 -17.42 -2.27
N ALA A 425 0.14 -18.44 -1.78
CA ALA A 425 0.45 -18.62 -0.36
C ALA A 425 1.22 -17.43 0.21
N ILE A 426 2.27 -16.97 -0.47
CA ILE A 426 3.07 -15.81 -0.04
C ILE A 426 2.22 -14.53 0.00
N LYS A 427 1.41 -14.27 -1.04
CA LYS A 427 0.56 -13.08 -1.10
C LYS A 427 -0.50 -13.11 0.02
N TYR A 428 -1.14 -14.25 0.24
CA TYR A 428 -2.18 -14.39 1.26
C TYR A 428 -1.62 -14.30 2.67
N ALA A 429 -0.47 -14.92 2.93
CA ALA A 429 0.16 -14.93 4.25
C ALA A 429 0.44 -13.52 4.78
N ASP A 430 0.74 -12.55 3.90
CA ASP A 430 0.87 -11.14 4.29
C ASP A 430 -0.49 -10.42 4.32
N LEU A 431 -1.33 -10.58 3.29
CA LEU A 431 -2.58 -9.83 3.14
C LEU A 431 -3.67 -10.24 4.14
N SER A 432 -3.64 -11.47 4.66
CA SER A 432 -4.57 -11.94 5.71
C SER A 432 -4.29 -11.31 7.08
N GLN A 433 -3.12 -10.69 7.25
CA GLN A 433 -2.72 -10.07 8.50
C GLN A 433 -2.99 -8.56 8.50
N ASN A 434 -3.20 -7.99 9.69
CA ASN A 434 -3.29 -6.54 9.83
C ASN A 434 -1.95 -5.90 9.42
N ARG A 435 -1.97 -5.10 8.35
CA ARG A 435 -0.79 -4.45 7.77
C ARG A 435 0.08 -3.68 8.76
N VAL A 436 -0.50 -3.09 9.82
CA VAL A 436 0.22 -2.25 10.78
C VAL A 436 1.17 -3.07 11.66
N LYS A 437 0.90 -4.37 11.85
CA LYS A 437 1.74 -5.23 12.68
C LYS A 437 3.05 -5.53 11.97
N ASN A 438 4.13 -5.56 12.75
CA ASN A 438 5.40 -6.15 12.30
C ASN A 438 5.19 -7.65 12.10
N ILE A 439 5.90 -8.21 11.12
CA ILE A 439 5.89 -9.64 10.85
C ILE A 439 7.30 -10.16 11.13
N VAL A 440 7.40 -11.24 11.90
CA VAL A 440 8.65 -12.02 11.99
C VAL A 440 8.60 -13.01 10.83
N PHE A 441 9.58 -12.92 9.95
CA PHE A 441 9.75 -13.82 8.83
C PHE A 441 10.02 -15.22 9.37
N ASP A 442 9.24 -16.17 8.89
CA ASP A 442 9.30 -17.58 9.26
C ASP A 442 8.92 -18.39 8.01
N TRP A 443 9.82 -19.27 7.59
CA TRP A 443 9.67 -20.04 6.37
C TRP A 443 8.44 -20.95 6.42
N ASP A 444 8.24 -21.66 7.52
CA ASP A 444 7.16 -22.63 7.62
C ASP A 444 5.80 -21.95 7.69
N ARG A 445 5.70 -20.81 8.37
CA ARG A 445 4.47 -20.03 8.44
C ARG A 445 4.14 -19.36 7.11
N MET A 446 5.12 -18.81 6.40
CA MET A 446 4.87 -18.16 5.10
C MET A 446 4.58 -19.16 4.00
N LEU A 447 5.07 -20.40 4.16
CA LEU A 447 4.89 -21.50 3.21
C LEU A 447 3.91 -22.56 3.70
N ALA A 448 3.10 -22.26 4.73
CA ALA A 448 2.07 -23.15 5.21
C ALA A 448 0.96 -23.29 4.16
N LEU A 449 0.56 -24.53 3.89
CA LEU A 449 -0.40 -24.87 2.83
C LEU A 449 -1.72 -25.43 3.39
N ASP A 450 -1.85 -25.40 4.71
CA ASP A 450 -3.00 -25.83 5.50
C ASP A 450 -3.56 -24.66 6.36
N GLY A 451 -4.74 -24.85 6.94
CA GLY A 451 -5.41 -23.83 7.76
C GLY A 451 -5.96 -22.62 6.97
N ASP A 452 -5.91 -21.43 7.57
CA ASP A 452 -6.30 -20.17 6.93
C ASP A 452 -5.21 -19.70 5.96
N SER A 453 -5.20 -20.30 4.76
CA SER A 453 -4.16 -20.13 3.74
C SER A 453 -4.72 -20.00 2.32
N ALA A 454 -3.90 -19.47 1.39
CA ALA A 454 -4.30 -19.35 -0.01
C ALA A 454 -4.64 -20.70 -0.66
N PRO A 455 -3.86 -21.78 -0.44
CA PRO A 455 -4.17 -23.10 -0.99
C PRO A 455 -5.53 -23.63 -0.52
N TYR A 456 -5.92 -23.37 0.73
CA TYR A 456 -7.25 -23.71 1.21
C TYR A 456 -8.35 -23.00 0.42
N LEU A 457 -8.20 -21.70 0.17
CA LEU A 457 -9.14 -20.93 -0.65
C LEU A 457 -9.19 -21.41 -2.10
N GLN A 458 -8.02 -21.66 -2.70
CA GLN A 458 -7.89 -22.16 -4.06
C GLN A 458 -8.53 -23.56 -4.20
N TYR A 459 -8.29 -24.45 -3.24
CA TYR A 459 -8.91 -25.78 -3.23
C TYR A 459 -10.43 -25.69 -3.04
N THR A 460 -10.91 -24.78 -2.18
CA THR A 460 -12.35 -24.53 -1.99
C THR A 460 -13.01 -23.96 -3.24
N TYR A 461 -12.30 -23.18 -4.04
CA TYR A 461 -12.82 -22.65 -5.31
C TYR A 461 -12.98 -23.73 -6.39
N VAL A 462 -12.06 -24.72 -6.42
CA VAL A 462 -12.08 -25.80 -7.41
C VAL A 462 -13.07 -26.91 -7.04
N ARG A 463 -13.27 -27.15 -5.74
CA ARG A 463 -14.20 -28.15 -5.21
C ARG A 463 -15.65 -27.71 -5.35
#